data_AF-A0A0Q9UI71-F1
#
_entry.id   AF-A0A0Q9UI71-F1
#
_cell.length_a   1.000
_cell.length_b   1.000
_cell.length_c   1.000
_cell.angle_alpha   90.00
_cell.angle_beta   90.00
_cell.angle_gamma   90.00
#
_symmetry.space_group_name_H-M   'P 1'
#
loop_
_entity.id
_entity.type
_entity.pdbx_description
1 polymer ?
#
loop_
_entity_poly.entity_id
_entity_poly.type
_entity_poly.pdbx_seq_one_letter_code
_entity_poly.pdbx_strand_id
1 'polypeptide(L)'
;MLISKPVAEAIRAGTVTQAFRRWDAPRVKVGGLQLTPAGLVRFDAVSRVRDPDKLTERDARTAGVKDLASLQRFLAPRERLPSPRGGKGGDTVYRIRLSWAGEDPRIALRESLPDDESLGDIAARLRRLDARPTGPWTREILEWIRDNPHVVLKELAALRGVELLPMKVDIRKLKALGLTISHDVGYELSPRGTAYLEWLERQPG
;
A
#
# COMPACT_ATOMS: atom_id res chain seq x y z
N MET A 1 0.19 0.80 -9.53
CA MET A 1 0.15 -0.45 -10.35
C MET A 1 0.53 -1.64 -9.48
N LEU A 2 0.11 -2.88 -9.76
CA LEU A 2 0.61 -4.01 -8.96
C LEU A 2 2.11 -4.24 -9.27
N ILE A 3 2.90 -4.35 -8.20
CA ILE A 3 4.29 -4.78 -8.18
C ILE A 3 4.32 -5.97 -7.23
N SER A 4 4.59 -7.17 -7.74
CA SER A 4 4.65 -8.37 -6.91
C SER A 4 5.89 -8.34 -6.01
N LYS A 5 5.90 -9.14 -4.93
CA LYS A 5 7.04 -9.24 -4.02
C LYS A 5 8.36 -9.56 -4.75
N PRO A 6 8.44 -10.56 -5.66
CA PRO A 6 9.69 -10.82 -6.37
C PRO A 6 10.17 -9.65 -7.23
N VAL A 7 9.25 -8.93 -7.90
CA VAL A 7 9.60 -7.76 -8.70
C VAL A 7 10.06 -6.62 -7.80
N ALA A 8 9.40 -6.40 -6.66
CA ALA A 8 9.81 -5.38 -5.69
C ALA A 8 11.22 -5.63 -5.13
N GLU A 9 11.54 -6.88 -4.80
CA GLU A 9 12.88 -7.30 -4.36
C GLU A 9 13.93 -7.09 -5.45
N ALA A 10 13.59 -7.41 -6.70
CA ALA A 10 14.48 -7.16 -7.84
C ALA A 10 14.69 -5.65 -8.11
N ILE A 11 13.69 -4.81 -7.85
CA ILE A 11 13.83 -3.34 -7.90
C ILE A 11 14.76 -2.85 -6.79
N ARG A 12 14.61 -3.38 -5.56
CA ARG A 12 15.51 -3.10 -4.44
C ARG A 12 16.96 -3.48 -4.76
N ALA A 13 17.17 -4.61 -5.42
CA ALA A 13 18.48 -5.06 -5.88
C ALA A 13 19.02 -4.29 -7.09
N GLY A 14 18.23 -3.40 -7.71
CA GLY A 14 18.61 -2.63 -8.90
C GLY A 14 18.62 -3.44 -10.20
N THR A 15 18.23 -4.71 -10.19
CA THR A 15 18.18 -5.57 -11.39
C THR A 15 16.94 -5.30 -12.25
N VAL A 16 15.86 -4.83 -11.64
CA VAL A 16 14.67 -4.32 -12.31
C VAL A 16 14.58 -2.81 -12.17
N THR A 17 14.57 -2.10 -13.29
CA THR A 17 14.57 -0.63 -13.33
C THR A 17 13.45 -0.06 -14.19
N GLN A 18 12.67 -0.93 -14.83
CA GLN A 18 11.57 -0.55 -15.70
C GLN A 18 10.33 -1.38 -15.41
N ALA A 19 9.19 -0.86 -15.82
CA ALA A 19 7.98 -1.64 -15.99
C ALA A 19 7.26 -1.16 -17.24
N PHE A 20 6.57 -2.09 -17.90
CA PHE A 20 5.71 -1.77 -19.02
C PHE A 20 4.26 -2.02 -18.63
N ARG A 21 3.37 -1.11 -18.99
CA ARG A 21 1.93 -1.25 -18.72
C ARG A 21 1.14 -0.73 -19.90
N ARG A 22 0.09 -1.46 -20.26
CA ARG A 22 -0.89 -1.03 -21.24
C ARG A 22 -2.04 -0.31 -20.52
N TRP A 23 -2.22 0.98 -20.81
CA TRP A 23 -3.21 1.86 -20.18
C TRP A 23 -3.85 2.81 -21.20
N ASP A 24 -4.97 3.39 -20.79
CA ASP A 24 -5.68 4.50 -21.43
C ASP A 24 -4.97 5.84 -21.19
N ALA A 25 -4.48 6.02 -19.97
CA ALA A 25 -3.66 7.15 -19.55
C ALA A 25 -2.63 6.69 -18.49
N PRO A 26 -1.54 7.45 -18.26
CA PRO A 26 -0.62 7.17 -17.16
C PRO A 26 -1.35 7.03 -15.81
N ARG A 27 -1.22 5.88 -15.16
CA ARG A 27 -1.82 5.61 -13.84
C ARG A 27 -0.86 5.81 -12.67
N VAL A 28 0.32 6.35 -12.96
CA VAL A 28 1.34 6.72 -11.97
C VAL A 28 1.86 8.10 -12.33
N LYS A 29 2.28 8.86 -11.31
CA LYS A 29 2.86 10.20 -11.47
C LYS A 29 4.37 10.12 -11.30
N VAL A 30 5.10 10.83 -12.14
CA VAL A 30 6.55 11.00 -12.00
C VAL A 30 6.86 11.65 -10.66
N GLY A 31 7.89 11.16 -9.97
CA GLY A 31 8.25 11.54 -8.59
C GLY A 31 7.37 10.87 -7.52
N GLY A 32 6.26 10.23 -7.91
CA GLY A 32 5.40 9.51 -6.97
C GLY A 32 6.09 8.30 -6.35
N LEU A 33 5.75 8.03 -5.09
CA LEU A 33 6.18 6.85 -4.36
C LEU A 33 5.05 5.82 -4.30
N GLN A 34 5.40 4.55 -4.42
CA GLN A 34 4.51 3.43 -4.17
C GLN A 34 5.13 2.51 -3.13
N LEU A 35 4.38 2.23 -2.07
CA LEU A 35 4.76 1.24 -1.10
C LEU A 35 4.58 -0.18 -1.66
N THR A 36 5.60 -1.01 -1.50
CA THR A 36 5.65 -2.39 -1.98
C THR A 36 6.10 -3.32 -0.85
N PRO A 37 6.02 -4.65 -1.02
CA PRO A 37 6.57 -5.59 -0.04
C PRO A 37 8.07 -5.44 0.24
N ALA A 38 8.85 -4.80 -0.66
CA ALA A 38 10.28 -4.59 -0.50
C ALA A 38 10.65 -3.11 -0.16
N GLY A 39 9.69 -2.34 0.34
CA GLY A 39 9.86 -0.92 0.67
C GLY A 39 9.25 0.02 -0.37
N LEU A 40 9.74 1.25 -0.40
CA LEU A 40 9.28 2.31 -1.29
C LEU A 40 9.92 2.18 -2.67
N VAL A 41 9.09 2.29 -3.72
CA VAL A 41 9.52 2.40 -5.12
C VAL A 41 9.10 3.76 -5.64
N ARG A 42 10.04 4.50 -6.25
CA ARG A 42 9.79 5.77 -6.92
C ARG A 42 9.56 5.56 -8.41
N PHE A 43 8.65 6.35 -8.99
CA PHE A 43 8.46 6.43 -10.43
C PHE A 43 9.29 7.57 -11.02
N ASP A 44 10.43 7.25 -11.61
CA ASP A 44 11.40 8.24 -12.10
C ASP A 44 11.00 8.85 -13.45
N ALA A 45 10.29 8.10 -14.29
CA ALA A 45 9.75 8.59 -15.55
C ALA A 45 8.58 7.76 -16.04
N VAL A 46 7.69 8.37 -16.81
CA VAL A 46 6.63 7.67 -17.56
C VAL A 46 6.63 8.19 -18.99
N SER A 47 6.75 7.29 -19.97
CA SER A 47 6.80 7.64 -21.39
C SER A 47 5.96 6.67 -22.21
N ARG A 48 5.37 7.16 -23.30
CA ARG A 48 4.65 6.32 -24.25
C ARG A 48 5.66 5.54 -25.11
N VAL A 49 5.46 4.23 -25.22
CA VAL A 49 6.16 3.38 -26.18
C VAL A 49 5.46 3.53 -27.53
N ARG A 50 6.16 4.07 -28.53
CA ARG A 50 5.59 4.31 -29.87
C ARG A 50 5.35 3.02 -30.64
N ASP A 51 6.27 2.07 -30.51
CA ASP A 51 6.29 0.82 -31.26
C ASP A 51 6.57 -0.35 -30.28
N PRO A 52 5.52 -0.93 -29.67
CA PRO A 52 5.68 -2.02 -28.70
C PRO A 52 6.29 -3.30 -29.28
N ASP A 53 6.19 -3.50 -30.60
CA ASP A 53 6.73 -4.68 -31.27
C ASP A 53 8.26 -4.63 -31.37
N LYS A 54 8.84 -3.44 -31.29
CA LYS A 54 10.30 -3.21 -31.20
C LYS A 54 10.90 -3.28 -29.80
N LEU A 55 10.12 -3.70 -28.80
CA LEU A 55 10.70 -4.01 -27.49
C LEU A 55 11.71 -5.16 -27.62
N THR A 56 12.71 -5.14 -26.76
CA THR A 56 13.87 -6.02 -26.85
C THR A 56 13.92 -7.02 -25.68
N GLU A 57 14.76 -8.04 -25.81
CA GLU A 57 15.10 -8.93 -24.69
C GLU A 57 15.68 -8.17 -23.49
N ARG A 58 16.38 -7.06 -23.74
CA ARG A 58 16.88 -6.18 -22.68
C ARG A 58 15.74 -5.48 -21.95
N ASP A 59 14.72 -5.02 -22.67
CA ASP A 59 13.52 -4.41 -22.05
C ASP A 59 12.80 -5.42 -21.15
N ALA A 60 12.67 -6.69 -21.60
CA ALA A 60 12.09 -7.75 -20.79
C ALA A 60 12.89 -7.99 -19.50
N ARG A 61 14.21 -8.18 -19.60
CA ARG A 61 15.08 -8.41 -18.43
C ARG A 61 15.03 -7.25 -17.43
N THR A 62 15.16 -6.02 -17.91
CA THR A 62 15.13 -4.82 -17.05
C THR A 62 13.74 -4.53 -16.45
N ALA A 63 12.69 -5.18 -16.98
CA ALA A 63 11.34 -5.18 -16.44
C ALA A 63 11.02 -6.37 -15.51
N GLY A 64 11.99 -7.26 -15.26
CA GLY A 64 11.79 -8.45 -14.45
C GLY A 64 10.92 -9.49 -15.14
N VAL A 65 10.84 -9.45 -16.47
CA VAL A 65 10.10 -10.40 -17.30
C VAL A 65 11.09 -11.38 -17.92
N LYS A 66 10.71 -12.67 -17.96
CA LYS A 66 11.58 -13.78 -18.38
C LYS A 66 12.23 -13.56 -19.74
N ASP A 67 11.44 -13.17 -20.73
CA ASP A 67 11.82 -13.04 -22.13
C ASP A 67 10.92 -12.04 -22.85
N LEU A 68 11.33 -11.61 -24.05
CA LEU A 68 10.57 -10.68 -24.88
C LEU A 68 9.17 -11.23 -25.21
N ALA A 69 9.04 -12.52 -25.53
CA ALA A 69 7.76 -13.13 -25.86
C ALA A 69 6.75 -13.03 -24.70
N SER A 70 7.21 -13.16 -23.46
CA SER A 70 6.39 -12.98 -22.25
C SER A 70 5.99 -11.52 -22.05
N LEU A 71 6.91 -10.59 -22.34
CA LEU A 71 6.62 -9.15 -22.28
C LEU A 71 5.56 -8.75 -23.31
N GLN A 72 5.71 -9.19 -24.56
CA GLN A 72 4.75 -8.94 -25.63
C GLN A 72 3.38 -9.53 -25.31
N ARG A 73 3.32 -10.78 -24.82
CA ARG A 73 2.05 -11.40 -24.37
C ARG A 73 1.40 -10.63 -23.22
N PHE A 74 2.19 -10.10 -22.29
CA PHE A 74 1.68 -9.27 -21.20
C PHE A 74 1.10 -7.93 -21.69
N LEU A 75 1.69 -7.36 -22.73
CA LEU A 75 1.30 -6.09 -23.34
C LEU A 75 0.33 -6.23 -24.52
N ALA A 76 -0.05 -7.45 -24.89
CA ALA A 76 -0.99 -7.68 -25.96
C ALA A 76 -2.33 -6.98 -25.66
N PRO A 77 -3.04 -6.46 -26.68
CA PRO A 77 -4.40 -5.97 -26.51
C PRO A 77 -5.25 -7.05 -25.83
N ARG A 78 -6.06 -6.64 -24.86
CA ARG A 78 -7.02 -7.53 -24.20
C ARG A 78 -8.36 -6.85 -24.28
N GLU A 79 -9.30 -7.47 -24.97
CA GLU A 79 -10.71 -7.14 -24.77
C GLU A 79 -11.09 -7.56 -23.35
N ARG A 80 -11.17 -6.59 -22.45
CA ARG A 80 -11.68 -6.80 -21.10
C ARG A 80 -12.88 -5.91 -20.89
N LEU A 81 -13.97 -6.53 -20.46
CA LEU A 81 -15.06 -5.80 -19.84
C LEU A 81 -14.50 -5.02 -18.65
N PRO A 82 -14.80 -3.72 -18.53
CA PRO A 82 -14.40 -2.95 -17.37
C PRO A 82 -14.98 -3.61 -16.12
N SER A 83 -14.17 -3.72 -15.08
CA SER A 83 -14.62 -4.20 -13.78
C SER A 83 -14.69 -3.02 -12.81
N PRO A 84 -15.46 -3.11 -11.71
CA PRO A 84 -15.49 -2.05 -10.69
C PRO A 84 -14.10 -1.69 -10.13
N ARG A 85 -13.12 -2.61 -10.25
CA ARG A 85 -11.74 -2.45 -9.75
C ARG A 85 -10.69 -2.31 -10.86
N GLY A 86 -11.07 -2.30 -12.12
CA GLY A 86 -10.14 -2.33 -13.26
C GLY A 86 -10.73 -1.66 -14.49
N GLY A 87 -9.96 -0.75 -15.10
CA GLY A 87 -10.37 -0.12 -16.36
C GLY A 87 -10.39 -1.12 -17.52
N LYS A 88 -10.96 -0.70 -18.67
CA LYS A 88 -11.02 -1.50 -19.92
C LYS A 88 -9.67 -2.04 -20.39
N GLY A 89 -8.56 -1.48 -19.88
CA GLY A 89 -7.23 -1.65 -20.45
C GLY A 89 -7.17 -0.79 -21.70
N GLY A 90 -6.47 0.34 -21.66
CA GLY A 90 -6.39 1.19 -22.85
C GLY A 90 -5.40 0.65 -23.87
N ASP A 91 -5.27 1.31 -25.00
CA ASP A 91 -4.48 0.79 -26.13
C ASP A 91 -3.03 1.26 -26.14
N THR A 92 -2.65 2.12 -25.19
CA THR A 92 -1.32 2.72 -25.16
C THR A 92 -0.40 1.97 -24.22
N VAL A 93 0.77 1.55 -24.73
CA VAL A 93 1.84 1.00 -23.90
C VAL A 93 2.68 2.15 -23.34
N TYR A 94 2.88 2.14 -22.03
CA TYR A 94 3.76 3.04 -21.31
C TYR A 94 4.96 2.28 -20.76
N ARG A 95 6.14 2.91 -20.86
CA ARG A 95 7.36 2.55 -20.15
C ARG A 95 7.49 3.43 -18.92
N ILE A 96 7.58 2.79 -17.76
CA ILE A 96 7.79 3.43 -16.47
C ILE A 96 9.23 3.11 -16.05
N ARG A 97 10.05 4.13 -15.83
CA ARG A 97 11.34 3.97 -15.11
C ARG A 97 11.08 4.10 -13.63
N LEU A 98 11.73 3.26 -12.85
CA LEU A 98 11.50 3.14 -11.43
C LEU A 98 12.76 2.71 -10.69
N SER A 99 12.86 3.15 -9.44
CA SER A 99 13.99 2.90 -8.56
C SER A 99 13.50 2.62 -7.13
N TRP A 100 14.29 1.87 -6.38
CA TRP A 100 14.06 1.73 -4.95
C TRP A 100 14.37 3.05 -4.23
N ALA A 101 13.51 3.42 -3.30
CA ALA A 101 13.51 4.73 -2.64
C ALA A 101 13.62 4.66 -1.11
N GLY A 102 13.79 3.47 -0.55
CA GLY A 102 13.96 3.26 0.89
C GLY A 102 13.10 2.15 1.46
N GLU A 103 13.30 1.86 2.74
CA GLU A 103 12.49 0.91 3.49
C GLU A 103 11.05 1.39 3.65
N ASP A 104 10.15 0.49 4.07
CA ASP A 104 8.81 0.88 4.49
C ASP A 104 8.90 1.79 5.73
N PRO A 105 8.54 3.09 5.64
CA PRO A 105 8.67 4.02 6.76
C PRO A 105 7.82 3.60 7.96
N ARG A 106 6.80 2.77 7.75
CA ARG A 106 5.94 2.25 8.83
C ARG A 106 6.69 1.31 9.77
N ILE A 107 7.76 0.66 9.31
CA ILE A 107 8.60 -0.20 10.17
C ILE A 107 9.30 0.66 11.23
N ALA A 108 9.95 1.75 10.83
CA ALA A 108 10.58 2.65 11.80
C ALA A 108 9.54 3.32 12.72
N LEU A 109 8.40 3.75 12.17
CA LEU A 109 7.35 4.40 12.95
C LEU A 109 6.82 3.50 14.06
N ARG A 110 6.53 2.23 13.77
CA ARG A 110 5.87 1.34 14.73
C ARG A 110 6.76 0.98 15.93
N GLU A 111 8.08 0.91 15.74
CA GLU A 111 9.05 0.61 16.81
C GLU A 111 9.38 1.84 17.67
N SER A 112 9.20 3.05 17.13
CA SER A 112 9.48 4.30 17.84
C SER A 112 8.39 4.62 18.86
N LEU A 113 8.81 4.73 20.13
CA LEU A 113 7.99 5.31 21.19
C LEU A 113 7.88 6.83 20.97
N PRO A 114 6.67 7.36 20.75
CA PRO A 114 6.45 8.79 20.56
C PRO A 114 6.53 9.54 21.90
N ASP A 115 6.98 10.80 21.85
CA ASP A 115 6.81 11.77 22.94
C ASP A 115 5.39 12.35 22.97
N ASP A 116 5.09 13.14 24.01
CA ASP A 116 3.75 13.73 24.21
C ASP A 116 3.30 14.64 23.06
N GLU A 117 4.23 15.38 22.43
CA GLU A 117 3.94 16.20 21.25
C GLU A 117 3.51 15.31 20.07
N SER A 118 4.32 14.29 19.76
CA SER A 118 4.02 13.32 18.72
C SER A 118 2.72 12.56 18.97
N LEU A 119 2.40 12.27 20.24
CA LEU A 119 1.14 11.65 20.66
C LEU A 119 -0.05 12.58 20.43
N GLY A 120 0.08 13.87 20.74
CA GLY A 120 -0.91 14.90 20.41
C GLY A 120 -1.17 15.00 18.90
N ASP A 121 -0.13 14.88 18.09
CA ASP A 121 -0.19 14.84 16.64
C ASP A 121 -0.94 13.61 16.10
N ILE A 122 -0.69 12.43 16.68
CA ILE A 122 -1.45 11.21 16.39
C ILE A 122 -2.92 11.43 16.74
N ALA A 123 -3.22 11.95 17.94
CA ALA A 123 -4.58 12.23 18.37
C ALA A 123 -5.30 13.18 17.42
N ALA A 124 -4.65 14.25 16.96
CA ALA A 124 -5.21 15.18 15.99
C ALA A 124 -5.55 14.52 14.65
N ARG A 125 -4.68 13.61 14.16
CA ARG A 125 -4.94 12.84 12.94
C ARG A 125 -6.09 11.86 13.12
N LEU A 126 -6.15 11.16 14.25
CA LEU A 126 -7.23 10.21 14.54
C LEU A 126 -8.58 10.91 14.71
N ARG A 127 -8.64 12.07 15.38
CA ARG A 127 -9.86 12.91 15.44
C ARG A 127 -10.41 13.26 14.06
N ARG A 128 -9.54 13.56 13.08
CA ARG A 128 -9.97 13.81 11.69
C ARG A 128 -10.55 12.55 11.01
N LEU A 129 -10.03 11.37 11.35
CA LEU A 129 -10.56 10.10 10.84
C LEU A 129 -11.90 9.72 11.51
N ASP A 130 -12.08 10.12 12.76
CA ASP A 130 -13.28 9.89 13.57
C ASP A 130 -14.41 10.86 13.23
N ALA A 131 -14.11 12.01 12.63
CA ALA A 131 -15.08 13.02 12.17
C ALA A 131 -15.87 12.55 10.93
N ARG A 132 -16.65 11.47 11.09
CA ARG A 132 -17.52 10.89 10.06
C ARG A 132 -18.95 10.71 10.60
N PRO A 133 -19.99 10.67 9.73
CA PRO A 133 -21.38 10.55 10.18
C PRO A 133 -21.70 9.32 11.03
N THR A 134 -20.94 8.24 10.86
CA THR A 134 -21.10 6.98 11.63
C THR A 134 -20.42 7.01 12.99
N GLY A 135 -19.84 8.15 13.41
CA GLY A 135 -19.19 8.33 14.70
C GLY A 135 -17.72 7.89 14.73
N PRO A 136 -17.06 8.13 15.90
CA PRO A 136 -15.68 7.74 16.13
C PRO A 136 -15.53 6.21 16.09
N TRP A 137 -14.37 5.76 15.65
CA TRP A 137 -14.08 4.34 15.45
C TRP A 137 -12.63 3.97 15.77
N THR A 138 -11.70 4.94 15.76
CA THR A 138 -10.28 4.65 15.85
C THR A 138 -9.92 4.03 17.21
N ARG A 139 -10.38 4.63 18.31
CA ARG A 139 -10.15 4.15 19.68
C ARG A 139 -10.70 2.73 19.89
N GLU A 140 -11.97 2.53 19.57
CA GLU A 140 -12.65 1.23 19.68
C GLU A 140 -11.89 0.12 18.94
N ILE A 141 -11.43 0.36 17.71
CA ILE A 141 -10.65 -0.62 16.95
C ILE A 141 -9.28 -0.86 17.60
N LEU A 142 -8.59 0.18 18.06
CA LEU A 142 -7.28 0.03 18.71
C LEU A 142 -7.38 -0.77 20.02
N GLU A 143 -8.38 -0.49 20.85
CA GLU A 143 -8.67 -1.24 22.08
C GLU A 143 -9.04 -2.69 21.77
N TRP A 144 -9.88 -2.94 20.76
CA TRP A 144 -10.19 -4.32 20.36
C TRP A 144 -8.95 -5.08 19.89
N ILE A 145 -8.06 -4.45 19.11
CA ILE A 145 -6.81 -5.07 18.65
C ILE A 145 -5.85 -5.35 19.82
N ARG A 146 -5.81 -4.46 20.83
CA ARG A 146 -5.06 -4.68 22.08
C ARG A 146 -5.52 -5.94 22.78
N ASP A 147 -6.83 -6.10 22.90
CA ASP A 147 -7.45 -7.15 23.71
C ASP A 147 -7.58 -8.48 22.93
N ASN A 148 -7.44 -8.45 21.60
CA ASN A 148 -7.59 -9.60 20.70
C ASN A 148 -6.42 -9.71 19.71
N PRO A 149 -5.16 -9.83 20.17
CA PRO A 149 -4.01 -9.94 19.28
C PRO A 149 -4.13 -11.20 18.41
N HIS A 150 -3.79 -11.05 17.13
CA HIS A 150 -3.77 -12.12 16.13
C HIS A 150 -5.15 -12.74 15.83
N VAL A 151 -6.25 -12.09 16.23
CA VAL A 151 -7.61 -12.49 15.86
C VAL A 151 -7.98 -11.93 14.49
N VAL A 152 -8.64 -12.75 13.67
CA VAL A 152 -9.07 -12.33 12.33
C VAL A 152 -10.11 -11.22 12.41
N LEU A 153 -9.93 -10.18 11.59
CA LEU A 153 -10.85 -9.04 11.53
C LEU A 153 -12.29 -9.39 11.15
N LYS A 154 -12.54 -10.59 10.64
CA LYS A 154 -13.90 -11.05 10.37
C LYS A 154 -14.72 -11.09 11.67
N GLU A 155 -14.11 -11.44 12.80
CA GLU A 155 -14.77 -11.44 14.11
C GLU A 155 -15.17 -10.03 14.52
N LEU A 156 -14.24 -9.07 14.45
CA LEU A 156 -14.53 -7.66 14.73
C LEU A 156 -15.64 -7.11 13.81
N ALA A 157 -15.62 -7.47 12.52
CA ALA A 157 -16.65 -7.05 11.58
C ALA A 157 -18.03 -7.59 11.97
N ALA A 158 -18.10 -8.87 12.35
CA ALA A 158 -19.32 -9.52 12.80
C ALA A 158 -19.86 -8.90 14.09
N LEU A 159 -18.99 -8.68 15.09
CA LEU A 159 -19.33 -8.04 16.37
C LEU A 159 -19.93 -6.64 16.17
N ARG A 160 -19.41 -5.89 15.20
CA ARG A 160 -19.86 -4.52 14.89
C ARG A 160 -21.01 -4.46 13.89
N GLY A 161 -21.39 -5.59 13.28
CA GLY A 161 -22.37 -5.62 12.21
C GLY A 161 -21.97 -4.79 10.98
N VAL A 162 -20.67 -4.72 10.66
CA VAL A 162 -20.14 -3.91 9.54
C VAL A 162 -19.52 -4.76 8.44
N GLU A 163 -19.50 -4.22 7.23
CA GLU A 163 -18.82 -4.82 6.08
C GLU A 163 -17.29 -4.88 6.28
N LEU A 164 -16.71 -6.05 5.99
CA LEU A 164 -15.28 -6.30 6.23
C LEU A 164 -14.36 -5.46 5.33
N LEU A 165 -14.73 -5.25 4.06
CA LEU A 165 -13.87 -4.55 3.09
C LEU A 165 -13.67 -3.06 3.45
N PRO A 166 -14.72 -2.27 3.74
CA PRO A 166 -14.57 -0.93 4.30
C PRO A 166 -13.74 -0.90 5.59
N MET A 167 -13.97 -1.82 6.53
CA MET A 167 -13.21 -1.87 7.77
C MET A 167 -11.72 -2.14 7.53
N LYS A 168 -11.36 -2.99 6.56
CA LYS A 168 -9.97 -3.19 6.11
C LYS A 168 -9.36 -1.94 5.47
N VAL A 169 -10.16 -1.03 4.89
CA VAL A 169 -9.68 0.29 4.44
C VAL A 169 -9.32 1.15 5.64
N ASP A 170 -10.19 1.16 6.65
CA ASP A 170 -10.00 1.95 7.87
C ASP A 170 -8.75 1.50 8.65
N ILE A 171 -8.57 0.20 8.85
CA ILE A 171 -7.39 -0.34 9.57
C ILE A 171 -6.08 -0.05 8.82
N ARG A 172 -6.11 0.04 7.49
CA ARG A 172 -4.94 0.48 6.72
C ARG A 172 -4.52 1.92 7.04
N LYS A 173 -5.45 2.79 7.46
CA LYS A 173 -5.15 4.16 7.91
C LYS A 173 -4.42 4.12 9.25
N LEU A 174 -4.87 3.28 10.21
CA LEU A 174 -4.18 3.08 11.49
C LEU A 174 -2.77 2.51 11.29
N LYS A 175 -2.63 1.51 10.41
CA LYS A 175 -1.32 0.96 10.03
C LYS A 175 -0.40 2.01 9.40
N ALA A 176 -0.94 2.92 8.58
CA ALA A 176 -0.15 3.99 7.96
C ALA A 176 0.41 4.98 8.99
N LEU A 177 -0.24 5.12 10.15
CA LEU A 177 0.26 5.90 11.29
C LEU A 177 1.23 5.11 12.18
N GLY A 178 1.55 3.87 11.80
CA GLY A 178 2.44 2.99 12.57
C GLY A 178 1.82 2.49 13.87
N LEU A 179 0.49 2.50 14.02
CA LEU A 179 -0.17 2.12 15.29
C LEU A 179 -0.43 0.62 15.41
N THR A 180 -0.51 -0.09 14.28
CA THR A 180 -0.81 -1.54 14.23
C THR A 180 0.19 -2.29 13.38
N ILE A 181 0.39 -3.56 13.74
CA ILE A 181 1.17 -4.54 12.98
C ILE A 181 0.19 -5.53 12.36
N SER A 182 0.42 -5.91 11.11
CA SER A 182 -0.38 -6.95 10.45
C SER A 182 0.41 -8.23 10.38
N HIS A 183 -0.25 -9.33 10.70
CA HIS A 183 0.28 -10.67 10.60
C HIS A 183 -0.44 -11.44 9.50
N ASP A 184 -0.02 -12.69 9.29
CA ASP A 184 -0.75 -13.62 8.42
C ASP A 184 -2.18 -13.83 8.93
N VAL A 185 -2.36 -13.82 10.25
CA VAL A 185 -3.64 -13.90 10.92
C VAL A 185 -3.79 -12.71 11.88
N GLY A 186 -4.76 -11.85 11.60
CA GLY A 186 -5.09 -10.74 12.48
C GLY A 186 -4.05 -9.62 12.56
N TYR A 187 -4.15 -8.86 13.64
CA TYR A 187 -3.38 -7.65 13.91
C TYR A 187 -2.95 -7.64 15.38
N GLU A 188 -1.94 -6.84 15.67
CA GLU A 188 -1.58 -6.45 17.04
C GLU A 188 -1.31 -4.95 17.09
N LEU A 189 -1.32 -4.38 18.29
CA LEU A 189 -0.77 -3.05 18.47
C LEU A 189 0.75 -3.07 18.32
N SER A 190 1.26 -2.02 17.70
CA SER A 190 2.69 -1.72 17.77
C SER A 190 3.07 -1.10 19.12
N PRO A 191 4.37 -1.06 19.48
CA PRO A 191 4.86 -0.25 20.60
C PRO A 191 4.32 1.19 20.58
N ARG A 192 4.33 1.84 19.40
CA ARG A 192 3.73 3.18 19.20
C ARG A 192 2.23 3.22 19.50
N GLY A 193 1.49 2.21 19.07
CA GLY A 193 0.04 2.10 19.27
C GLY A 193 -0.34 1.89 20.72
N THR A 194 0.41 1.06 21.44
CA THR A 194 0.27 0.85 22.89
C THR A 194 0.53 2.15 23.65
N ALA A 195 1.65 2.82 23.38
CA ALA A 195 1.98 4.10 23.99
C ALA A 195 0.89 5.17 23.74
N TYR A 196 0.27 5.14 22.56
CA TYR A 196 -0.85 6.03 22.25
C TYR A 196 -2.10 5.78 23.10
N LEU A 197 -2.51 4.52 23.30
CA LEU A 197 -3.66 4.21 24.15
C LEU A 197 -3.37 4.55 25.62
N GLU A 198 -2.20 4.20 26.14
CA GLU A 198 -1.79 4.52 27.52
C GLU A 198 -1.71 6.03 27.76
N TRP A 199 -1.26 6.80 26.76
CA TRP A 199 -1.31 8.26 26.82
C TRP A 199 -2.74 8.77 26.85
N LEU A 200 -3.63 8.23 26.01
CA LEU A 200 -5.04 8.65 25.95
C LEU A 200 -5.79 8.36 27.27
N GLU A 201 -5.48 7.24 27.93
CA GLU A 201 -6.05 6.88 29.24
C GLU A 201 -5.59 7.81 30.38
N ARG A 202 -4.42 8.46 30.22
CA ARG A 202 -3.88 9.42 31.19
C ARG A 202 -4.38 10.85 30.96
N GLN A 203 -4.97 11.16 29.81
CA GLN A 203 -5.53 12.49 29.55
C GLN A 203 -6.87 12.65 30.29
N PRO A 204 -7.10 13.75 31.02
CA PRO A 204 -8.42 14.08 31.51
C PRO A 204 -9.37 14.24 30.31
N GLY A 205 -10.53 13.58 30.40
CA GLY A 205 -11.54 13.55 29.33
C GLY A 205 -12.16 14.90 29.00
#